data_AF-A0A2W3YRD0-F1
#
_entry.id   AF-A0A2W3YRD0-F1
#
_cell.length_a   1.000
_cell.length_b   1.000
_cell.length_c   1.000
_cell.angle_alpha   90.00
_cell.angle_beta   90.00
_cell.angle_gamma   90.00
#
_symmetry.space_group_name_H-M   'P 1'
#
loop_
_entity.id
_entity.type
_entity.pdbx_description
1 polymer ?
#
loop_
_entity_poly.entity_id
_entity_poly.type
_entity_poly.pdbx_seq_one_letter_code
_entity_poly.pdbx_strand_id
1 'polypeptide(L)'
;MTKTKEELQRELRLLEEKEQKNTIDDTHRLTVINDEFEMFEIDVTPNYDFDLAEKAKITGLIAMIEESSKKITRISNKGTKAKVYEWVEIITLLDLVFEEIFTMIYDLKDYKTPSLPNLDLFEIFLNENQDFIKVQAKTLTEQMDKLAEKYNEKD
;
A
#
# COMPACT_ATOMS: atom_id res chain seq x y z
N MET A 1 -33.40 -21.55 19.46
CA MET A 1 -33.00 -21.21 20.84
C MET A 1 -32.13 -19.98 20.78
N THR A 2 -32.42 -18.97 21.60
CA THR A 2 -31.66 -17.71 21.65
C THR A 2 -30.51 -17.88 22.63
N LYS A 3 -29.27 -17.61 22.19
CA LYS A 3 -28.09 -17.70 23.07
C LYS A 3 -28.25 -16.80 24.29
N THR A 4 -27.85 -17.29 25.45
CA THR A 4 -27.92 -16.53 26.70
C THR A 4 -26.84 -15.45 26.74
N LYS A 5 -27.06 -14.39 27.54
CA LYS A 5 -26.12 -13.27 27.69
C LYS A 5 -24.72 -13.73 28.11
N GLU A 6 -24.64 -14.79 28.91
CA GLU A 6 -23.38 -15.38 29.38
C GLU A 6 -22.65 -16.14 28.27
N GLU A 7 -23.37 -16.86 27.41
CA GLU A 7 -22.79 -17.50 26.22
C GLU A 7 -22.24 -16.48 25.24
N LEU A 8 -22.95 -15.37 25.03
CA LEU A 8 -22.48 -14.26 24.18
C LEU A 8 -21.23 -13.58 24.76
N GLN A 9 -21.17 -13.37 26.07
CA GLN A 9 -19.99 -12.78 26.73
C GLN A 9 -18.78 -13.73 26.74
N ARG A 10 -19.03 -15.04 26.75
CA ARG A 10 -17.97 -16.05 26.66
C ARG A 10 -17.46 -16.17 25.22
N GLU A 11 -18.34 -16.11 24.23
CA GLU A 11 -17.95 -16.03 22.82
C GLU A 11 -17.18 -14.75 22.51
N LEU A 12 -17.58 -13.61 23.10
CA LEU A 12 -16.87 -12.35 22.96
C LEU A 12 -15.43 -12.45 23.51
N ARG A 13 -15.26 -12.97 24.73
CA ARG A 13 -13.92 -13.18 25.31
C ARG A 13 -13.08 -14.16 24.52
N LEU A 14 -13.67 -15.24 23.99
CA LEU A 14 -12.96 -16.19 23.16
C LEU A 14 -12.58 -15.60 21.79
N LEU A 15 -13.37 -14.65 21.26
CA LEU A 15 -13.02 -13.89 20.07
C LEU A 15 -11.92 -12.87 20.36
N GLU A 16 -11.99 -12.13 21.46
CA GLU A 16 -10.94 -11.20 21.91
C GLU A 16 -9.62 -11.92 22.21
N GLU A 17 -9.66 -13.06 22.88
CA GLU A 17 -8.48 -13.91 23.14
C GLU A 17 -7.93 -14.56 21.85
N LYS A 18 -8.79 -14.77 20.84
CA LYS A 18 -8.38 -15.30 19.54
C LYS A 18 -7.83 -14.20 18.62
N GLU A 19 -8.33 -12.96 18.72
CA GLU A 19 -7.69 -11.78 18.13
C GLU A 19 -6.32 -11.53 18.76
N GLN A 20 -6.22 -11.58 20.10
CA GLN A 20 -4.95 -11.43 20.82
C GLN A 20 -3.97 -12.60 20.65
N LYS A 21 -4.43 -13.78 20.22
CA LYS A 21 -3.54 -14.92 19.86
C LYS A 21 -3.23 -14.97 18.36
N ASN A 22 -4.05 -14.34 17.53
CA ASN A 22 -3.79 -14.18 16.09
C ASN A 22 -2.98 -12.92 15.77
N THR A 23 -2.72 -12.03 16.74
CA THR A 23 -1.51 -11.23 16.76
C THR A 23 -0.33 -12.16 17.01
N ILE A 24 -0.03 -12.99 16.00
CA ILE A 24 1.33 -13.40 15.72
C ILE A 24 2.13 -12.10 15.65
N ASP A 25 3.36 -12.15 16.15
CA ASP A 25 4.33 -11.08 16.13
C ASP A 25 4.62 -10.68 14.67
N ASP A 26 3.70 -9.95 14.03
CA ASP A 26 3.80 -9.41 12.67
C ASP A 26 4.73 -8.19 12.68
N THR A 27 5.79 -8.27 13.47
CA THR A 27 6.83 -7.26 13.51
C THR A 27 7.67 -7.41 12.24
N HIS A 28 7.50 -6.46 11.34
CA HIS A 28 8.28 -6.32 10.12
C HIS A 28 9.58 -5.57 10.43
N ARG A 29 10.64 -5.91 9.70
CA ARG A 29 11.88 -5.15 9.77
C ARG A 29 12.00 -4.23 8.57
N LEU A 30 11.87 -2.94 8.82
CA LEU A 30 11.85 -1.91 7.81
C LEU A 30 13.18 -1.17 7.74
N THR A 31 13.73 -0.99 6.55
CA THR A 31 14.88 -0.10 6.35
C THR A 31 14.39 1.33 6.21
N VAL A 32 14.90 2.24 7.03
CA VAL A 32 14.55 3.67 7.01
C VAL A 32 15.79 4.54 6.90
N ILE A 33 15.57 5.81 6.55
CA ILE A 33 16.59 6.87 6.54
C ILE A 33 16.11 7.99 7.48
N ASN A 34 16.96 8.43 8.42
CA ASN A 34 16.67 9.58 9.29
C ASN A 34 17.01 10.93 8.62
N ASP A 35 16.73 12.02 9.32
CA ASP A 35 17.06 13.39 8.88
C ASP A 35 18.56 13.65 8.69
N GLU A 36 19.43 12.83 9.29
CA GLU A 36 20.88 12.87 9.13
C GLU A 36 21.37 12.04 7.93
N PHE A 37 20.44 11.49 7.14
CA PHE A 37 20.71 10.60 5.99
C PHE A 37 21.39 9.28 6.36
N GLU A 38 21.26 8.83 7.60
CA GLU A 38 21.72 7.53 8.05
C GLU A 38 20.67 6.45 7.80
N MET A 39 21.09 5.32 7.24
CA MET A 39 20.24 4.19 6.93
C MET A 39 20.36 3.11 8.02
N PHE A 40 19.22 2.66 8.55
CA PHE A 40 19.17 1.61 9.57
C PHE A 40 17.83 0.87 9.50
N GLU A 41 17.77 -0.27 10.20
CA GLU A 41 16.58 -1.09 10.31
C GLU A 41 15.81 -0.77 11.60
N ILE A 42 14.48 -0.70 11.50
CA ILE A 42 13.57 -0.59 12.64
C ILE A 42 12.56 -1.73 12.61
N ASP A 43 12.21 -2.22 13.79
CA ASP A 43 11.16 -3.20 13.97
C ASP A 43 9.81 -2.45 14.08
N VAL A 44 8.85 -2.76 13.21
CA VAL A 44 7.58 -2.06 13.07
C VAL A 44 6.43 -3.06 12.99
N THR A 45 5.27 -2.70 13.55
CA THR A 45 4.06 -3.52 13.47
C THR A 45 3.07 -2.85 12.51
N PRO A 46 2.57 -3.54 11.47
CA PRO A 46 1.65 -2.95 10.52
C PRO A 46 0.28 -2.68 11.15
N ASN A 47 -0.31 -1.54 10.80
CA ASN A 47 -1.71 -1.25 11.04
C ASN A 47 -2.46 -1.20 9.70
N TYR A 48 -3.32 -2.19 9.47
CA TYR A 48 -4.14 -2.30 8.25
C TYR A 48 -5.59 -1.83 8.41
N ASP A 49 -5.93 -1.18 9.53
CA ASP A 49 -7.26 -0.60 9.73
C ASP A 49 -7.41 0.72 8.97
N PHE A 50 -7.43 0.62 7.63
CA PHE A 50 -7.56 1.76 6.75
C PHE A 50 -9.01 2.21 6.60
N ASP A 51 -9.24 3.51 6.70
CA ASP A 51 -10.52 4.11 6.32
C ASP A 51 -10.72 4.13 4.79
N LEU A 52 -11.89 4.62 4.35
CA LEU A 52 -12.22 4.65 2.92
C LEU A 52 -11.33 5.63 2.12
N ALA A 53 -10.94 6.75 2.73
CA ALA A 53 -10.11 7.77 2.09
C ALA A 53 -8.66 7.26 1.94
N GLU A 54 -8.13 6.59 2.97
CA GLU A 54 -6.83 5.94 2.96
C GLU A 54 -6.76 4.83 1.91
N LYS A 55 -7.79 3.96 1.84
CA LYS A 55 -7.89 2.93 0.80
C LYS A 55 -7.90 3.53 -0.62
N ALA A 56 -8.63 4.62 -0.83
CA ALA A 56 -8.65 5.31 -2.12
C ALA A 56 -7.28 5.90 -2.47
N LYS A 57 -6.61 6.50 -1.48
CA LYS A 57 -5.27 7.08 -1.63
C LYS A 57 -4.24 6.02 -1.98
N ILE A 58 -4.20 4.92 -1.23
CA ILE A 58 -3.34 3.75 -1.48
C ILE A 58 -3.54 3.25 -2.92
N THR A 59 -4.79 3.09 -3.36
CA THR A 59 -5.08 2.62 -4.71
C THR A 59 -4.55 3.60 -5.78
N GLY A 60 -4.73 4.90 -5.58
CA GLY A 60 -4.20 5.93 -6.48
C GLY A 60 -2.67 5.91 -6.56
N LEU A 61 -1.99 5.75 -5.42
CA LEU A 61 -0.53 5.63 -5.35
C LEU A 61 -0.03 4.35 -6.07
N ILE A 62 -0.71 3.22 -5.92
CA ILE A 62 -0.38 1.98 -6.65
C ILE A 62 -0.52 2.17 -8.17
N ALA A 63 -1.54 2.89 -8.64
CA ALA A 63 -1.69 3.21 -10.06
C ALA A 63 -0.51 4.04 -10.60
N MET A 64 0.11 4.89 -9.78
CA MET A 64 1.34 5.61 -10.16
C MET A 64 2.53 4.67 -10.36
N ILE A 65 2.61 3.57 -9.58
CA ILE A 65 3.62 2.52 -9.78
C ILE A 65 3.39 1.80 -11.11
N GLU A 66 2.15 1.47 -11.47
CA GLU A 66 1.86 0.82 -12.76
C GLU A 66 2.29 1.68 -13.95
N GLU A 67 2.05 2.99 -13.90
CA GLU A 67 2.53 3.91 -14.92
C GLU A 67 4.07 3.99 -14.96
N SER A 68 4.71 3.91 -13.79
CA SER A 68 6.17 3.82 -13.69
C SER A 68 6.71 2.52 -14.29
N SER A 69 6.00 1.40 -14.15
CA SER A 69 6.35 0.12 -14.78
C SER A 69 6.36 0.21 -16.30
N LYS A 70 5.42 0.93 -16.90
CA LYS A 70 5.42 1.21 -18.35
C LYS A 70 6.65 2.02 -18.75
N LYS A 71 7.03 3.04 -17.96
CA LYS A 71 8.25 3.83 -18.19
C LYS A 71 9.50 2.98 -18.09
N ILE A 72 9.61 2.12 -17.08
CA ILE A 72 10.73 1.16 -16.91
C ILE A 72 10.82 0.26 -18.15
N THR A 73 9.72 -0.34 -18.56
CA THR A 73 9.66 -1.21 -19.75
C THR A 73 10.14 -0.47 -21.01
N ARG A 74 9.69 0.78 -21.19
CA ARG A 74 10.13 1.63 -22.30
C ARG A 74 11.64 1.92 -22.24
N ILE A 75 12.18 2.23 -21.07
CA ILE A 75 13.60 2.54 -20.87
C ILE A 75 14.45 1.29 -21.14
N SER A 76 14.06 0.12 -20.60
CA SER A 76 14.72 -1.15 -20.83
C SER A 76 14.73 -1.57 -22.31
N ASN A 77 13.67 -1.22 -23.04
CA ASN A 77 13.50 -1.59 -24.46
C ASN A 77 14.10 -0.57 -25.45
N LYS A 78 14.69 0.54 -25.00
CA LYS A 78 15.22 1.60 -25.89
C LYS A 78 16.37 1.16 -26.80
N GLY A 79 16.92 -0.05 -26.62
CA GLY A 79 18.05 -0.57 -27.41
C GLY A 79 19.35 0.25 -27.29
N THR A 80 19.34 1.28 -26.43
CA THR A 80 20.44 2.20 -26.14
C THR A 80 20.58 2.33 -24.64
N LYS A 81 21.78 2.65 -24.15
CA LYS A 81 22.02 2.80 -22.71
C LYS A 81 21.14 3.92 -22.16
N ALA A 82 20.26 3.57 -21.23
CA ALA A 82 19.43 4.52 -20.50
C ALA A 82 20.29 5.56 -19.77
N LYS A 83 19.82 6.80 -19.74
CA LYS A 83 20.52 7.89 -19.04
C LYS A 83 20.27 7.76 -17.54
N VAL A 84 21.26 8.12 -16.73
CA VAL A 84 21.19 8.02 -15.26
C VAL A 84 19.97 8.76 -14.71
N TYR A 85 19.63 9.94 -15.24
CA TYR A 85 18.46 10.70 -14.77
C TYR A 85 17.13 9.96 -14.96
N GLU A 86 17.01 9.10 -15.97
CA GLU A 86 15.76 8.34 -16.21
C GLU A 86 15.52 7.33 -15.10
N TRP A 87 16.59 6.73 -14.57
CA TRP A 87 16.53 5.84 -13.42
C TRP A 87 16.29 6.59 -12.12
N VAL A 88 16.93 7.76 -11.95
CA VAL A 88 16.73 8.61 -10.77
C VAL A 88 15.26 9.05 -10.66
N GLU A 89 14.65 9.49 -11.77
CA GLU A 89 13.23 9.87 -11.79
C GLU A 89 12.30 8.73 -11.38
N ILE A 90 12.59 7.49 -11.79
CA ILE A 90 11.82 6.31 -11.40
C ILE A 90 11.97 6.04 -9.90
N ILE A 91 13.20 6.02 -9.40
CA ILE A 91 13.48 5.73 -7.98
C ILE A 91 12.83 6.79 -7.08
N THR A 92 12.95 8.08 -7.42
CA THR A 92 12.31 9.16 -6.65
C THR A 92 10.79 9.02 -6.59
N LEU A 93 10.15 8.59 -7.68
CA LEU A 93 8.71 8.35 -7.68
C LEU A 93 8.32 7.13 -6.85
N LEU A 94 9.10 6.05 -6.91
CA LEU A 94 8.89 4.88 -6.07
C LEU A 94 9.08 5.20 -4.58
N ASP A 95 10.14 5.92 -4.23
CA ASP A 95 10.40 6.35 -2.85
C ASP A 95 9.26 7.21 -2.30
N LEU A 96 8.69 8.12 -3.11
CA LEU A 96 7.52 8.91 -2.70
C LEU A 96 6.30 8.04 -2.39
N VAL A 97 6.00 7.07 -3.27
CA VAL A 97 4.88 6.16 -3.06
C VAL A 97 5.09 5.28 -1.82
N PHE A 98 6.30 4.75 -1.65
CA PHE A 98 6.65 3.91 -0.50
C PHE A 98 6.57 4.72 0.80
N GLU A 99 7.11 5.93 0.83
CA GLU A 99 7.02 6.83 1.98
C GLU A 99 5.57 7.05 2.39
N GLU A 100 4.69 7.40 1.43
CA GLU A 100 3.29 7.66 1.74
C GLU A 100 2.55 6.42 2.24
N ILE A 101 2.72 5.27 1.56
CA ILE A 101 2.05 4.02 1.95
C ILE A 101 2.56 3.53 3.31
N PHE A 102 3.88 3.53 3.53
CA PHE A 102 4.46 2.98 4.75
C PHE A 102 4.27 3.92 5.94
N THR A 103 4.13 5.23 5.72
CA THR A 103 3.68 6.14 6.77
C THR A 103 2.25 5.80 7.23
N MET A 104 1.37 5.42 6.31
CA MET A 104 0.00 4.99 6.66
C MET A 104 0.00 3.64 7.38
N ILE A 105 0.87 2.70 7.00
CA ILE A 105 0.94 1.37 7.62
C ILE A 105 1.62 1.39 9.00
N TYR A 106 2.73 2.12 9.14
CA TYR A 106 3.66 1.99 10.28
C TYR A 106 3.88 3.29 11.08
N ASP A 107 3.15 4.38 10.78
CA ASP A 107 3.26 5.69 11.44
C ASP A 107 4.69 6.30 11.46
N LEU A 108 5.36 6.32 10.30
CA LEU A 108 6.77 6.70 10.15
C LEU A 108 7.01 8.20 9.95
N LYS A 109 6.34 9.06 10.71
CA LYS A 109 6.36 10.52 10.46
C LYS A 109 7.76 11.17 10.48
N ASP A 110 8.72 10.55 11.18
CA ASP A 110 10.08 11.06 11.36
C ASP A 110 11.12 10.38 10.46
N TYR A 111 10.68 9.54 9.52
CA TYR A 111 11.57 8.71 8.71
C TYR A 111 11.25 8.77 7.21
N LYS A 112 12.29 8.66 6.39
CA LYS A 112 12.16 8.39 4.96
C LYS A 112 12.22 6.89 4.70
N THR A 113 11.38 6.42 3.78
CA THR A 113 11.26 5.00 3.46
C THR A 113 11.79 4.74 2.04
N PRO A 114 13.07 4.36 1.89
CA PRO A 114 13.63 4.04 0.57
C PRO A 114 12.91 2.82 -0.02
N SER A 115 12.56 2.88 -1.31
CA SER A 115 11.77 1.84 -1.96
C SER A 115 12.53 0.53 -2.16
N LEU A 116 13.78 0.62 -2.64
CA LEU A 116 14.59 -0.54 -3.02
C LEU A 116 14.80 -1.59 -1.92
N PRO A 117 15.21 -1.24 -0.67
CA PRO A 117 15.41 -2.24 0.38
C PRO A 117 14.10 -2.78 0.97
N ASN A 118 12.96 -2.14 0.67
CA ASN A 118 11.66 -2.45 1.27
C ASN A 118 10.67 -3.09 0.28
N LEU A 119 11.13 -3.52 -0.91
CA LEU A 119 10.29 -4.13 -1.93
C LEU A 119 9.55 -5.38 -1.42
N ASP A 120 10.23 -6.22 -0.64
CA ASP A 120 9.63 -7.47 -0.10
C ASP A 120 8.46 -7.17 0.83
N LEU A 121 8.58 -6.16 1.70
CA LEU A 121 7.50 -5.71 2.57
C LEU A 121 6.34 -5.12 1.77
N PHE A 122 6.63 -4.44 0.66
CA PHE A 122 5.59 -3.94 -0.22
C PHE A 122 4.85 -5.08 -0.94
N GLU A 123 5.55 -6.15 -1.33
CA GLU A 123 4.90 -7.35 -1.89
C GLU A 123 3.98 -8.03 -0.86
N ILE A 124 4.41 -8.16 0.40
CA ILE A 124 3.57 -8.68 1.48
C ILE A 124 2.31 -7.83 1.63
N PHE A 125 2.47 -6.50 1.72
CA PHE A 125 1.35 -5.57 1.79
C PHE A 125 0.36 -5.75 0.63
N LEU A 126 0.87 -5.81 -0.62
CA LEU A 126 0.01 -5.99 -1.80
C LEU A 126 -0.78 -7.30 -1.73
N ASN A 127 -0.15 -8.38 -1.28
CA ASN A 127 -0.77 -9.71 -1.18
C ASN A 127 -1.87 -9.77 -0.12
N GLU A 128 -1.66 -9.14 1.03
CA GLU A 128 -2.64 -9.11 2.13
C GLU A 128 -3.83 -8.21 1.83
N ASN A 129 -3.63 -7.20 0.96
CA ASN A 129 -4.61 -6.16 0.70
C ASN A 129 -5.25 -6.22 -0.70
N GLN A 130 -5.06 -7.33 -1.43
CA GLN A 130 -5.54 -7.48 -2.82
C GLN A 130 -7.02 -7.19 -3.00
N ASP A 131 -7.86 -7.50 -2.01
CA ASP A 131 -9.30 -7.39 -2.12
C ASP A 131 -9.75 -5.94 -2.35
N PHE A 132 -9.33 -4.98 -1.53
CA PHE A 132 -9.74 -3.59 -1.74
C PHE A 132 -8.99 -2.92 -2.89
N ILE A 133 -7.73 -3.31 -3.15
CA ILE A 133 -6.94 -2.83 -4.29
C ILE A 133 -7.67 -3.18 -5.61
N LYS A 134 -8.18 -4.42 -5.73
CA LYS A 134 -8.95 -4.86 -6.90
C LYS A 134 -10.36 -4.24 -6.97
N VAL A 135 -11.02 -4.06 -5.83
CA VAL A 135 -12.40 -3.50 -5.78
C VAL A 135 -12.44 -2.03 -6.19
N GLN A 136 -11.45 -1.22 -5.77
CA GLN A 136 -11.38 0.19 -6.17
C GLN A 136 -11.03 0.36 -7.65
N ALA A 137 -10.17 -0.46 -8.24
CA ALA A 137 -9.90 -0.43 -9.69
C ALA A 137 -11.20 -0.64 -10.51
N LYS A 138 -12.07 -1.54 -10.06
CA LYS A 138 -13.40 -1.75 -10.66
C LYS A 138 -14.31 -0.54 -10.46
N THR A 139 -14.33 0.05 -9.27
CA THR A 139 -15.15 1.24 -8.97
C THR A 139 -14.70 2.46 -9.76
N LEU A 140 -13.39 2.66 -9.93
CA LEU A 140 -12.83 3.75 -10.73
C LEU A 140 -13.17 3.58 -12.22
N THR A 141 -13.07 2.34 -12.73
CA THR A 141 -13.48 1.99 -14.09
C THR A 141 -14.97 2.28 -14.30
N GLU A 142 -15.85 1.84 -13.38
CA GLU A 142 -17.29 2.11 -13.45
C GLU A 142 -17.61 3.62 -13.38
N GLN A 143 -16.84 4.40 -12.62
CA GLN A 143 -17.00 5.86 -12.57
C GLN A 143 -16.52 6.56 -13.85
N MET A 144 -15.42 6.10 -14.44
CA MET A 144 -14.91 6.60 -15.72
C MET A 144 -15.84 6.24 -16.87
N ASP A 145 -16.38 5.03 -16.90
CA ASP A 145 -17.36 4.58 -17.89
C ASP A 145 -18.63 5.43 -17.81
N LYS A 146 -19.16 5.68 -16.60
CA LYS A 146 -20.30 6.60 -16.39
C LYS A 146 -20.01 8.03 -16.82
N LEU A 147 -18.77 8.50 -16.67
CA LEU A 147 -18.34 9.82 -17.15
C LEU A 147 -18.26 9.88 -18.68
N ALA A 148 -17.75 8.82 -19.30
CA ALA A 148 -17.67 8.70 -20.76
C ALA A 148 -19.07 8.63 -21.40
N GLU A 149 -20.00 7.87 -20.82
CA GLU A 149 -21.40 7.82 -21.24
C GLU A 149 -22.06 9.20 -21.16
N LYS A 150 -21.90 9.91 -20.03
CA LYS A 150 -22.41 11.29 -19.87
C LYS A 150 -21.81 12.31 -20.84
N TYR A 151 -20.59 12.07 -21.31
CA TYR A 151 -19.95 12.93 -22.30
C TYR A 151 -20.50 12.67 -23.70
N ASN A 152 -20.71 11.39 -24.05
CA ASN A 152 -21.29 10.97 -25.33
C ASN A 152 -22.80 11.26 -25.44
N GLU A 153 -23.53 11.40 -24.34
CA GLU A 153 -24.95 11.83 -24.32
C GLU A 153 -25.14 13.35 -24.53
N LYS A 154 -24.06 14.15 -24.51
CA LYS A 154 -24.10 15.61 -24.66
C LYS A 154 -23.71 16.12 -26.05
N ASP A 155 -23.36 15.22 -26.97
CA ASP A 155 -23.22 15.46 -28.42
C ASP A 155 -24.47 14.98 -29.18
#